data_AF-E6TUT0-F1
#
_entry.id   AF-E6TUT0-F1
#
_cell.length_a   1.000
_cell.length_b   1.000
_cell.length_c   1.000
_cell.angle_alpha   90.00
_cell.angle_beta   90.00
_cell.angle_gamma   90.00
#
_symmetry.space_group_name_H-M   'P 1'
#
loop_
_entity.id
_entity.type
_entity.pdbx_description
1 polymer ?
#
loop_
_entity_poly.entity_id
_entity_poly.type
_entity_poly.pdbx_seq_one_letter_code
_entity_poly.pdbx_strand_id
1 'polypeptide(L)'
;MNNSNKFIGTFVNNMYAILLGIGISNIIFVQSLNIMNLHESIMALFVTSVVLLYWWDWSEYIEEEVKSTKAEFIIDFMILICLQMLFANFNQPQDLAMYFVVLGCLDLLWVLNYIYFMKHESLQSNMKAKPWILEKVFCIGVYLLAWMILNTYSFSTYINIAIIIASFVIVRNLGFVQVRRKMKFMFEKATDADVSQMIEIHQTYHRRERKEGSLSKQLDVYEISNIIESKKERFYVAKTVGGLTIGFIELTKYTSLEQLPSVSWHSDNISDALMKNSCFLYVDQIAVRENYHNKGVAKYMYTNILERYRDATIITPIPTAPNRNTNAIVAHENIGFKEVGLINTTENGKWKVCSIFILTENRDELEHMTNAEEVPMKGVSTS
;
A
#
# COMPACT_ATOMS: atom_id res chain seq x y z
N MET A 1 -20.27 -5.49 4.92
CA MET A 1 -19.44 -6.41 4.11
C MET A 1 -20.13 -7.76 4.05
N ASN A 2 -20.18 -8.42 2.89
CA ASN A 2 -20.77 -9.76 2.79
C ASN A 2 -19.73 -10.82 3.21
N ASN A 3 -20.03 -11.65 4.19
CA ASN A 3 -19.09 -12.63 4.77
C ASN A 3 -18.52 -13.60 3.72
N SER A 4 -19.23 -13.83 2.61
CA SER A 4 -18.78 -14.67 1.50
C SER A 4 -17.49 -14.18 0.85
N ASN A 5 -17.30 -12.86 0.68
CA ASN A 5 -16.17 -12.32 -0.07
C ASN A 5 -14.88 -12.35 0.76
N LYS A 6 -15.01 -12.23 2.09
CA LYS A 6 -13.89 -12.37 3.02
C LYS A 6 -13.34 -13.80 3.02
N PHE A 7 -14.22 -14.80 2.99
CA PHE A 7 -13.83 -16.20 2.91
C PHE A 7 -13.05 -16.51 1.62
N ILE A 8 -13.53 -16.04 0.46
CA ILE A 8 -12.88 -16.29 -0.83
C ILE A 8 -11.46 -15.71 -0.84
N GLY A 9 -11.28 -14.45 -0.42
CA GLY A 9 -9.95 -13.84 -0.35
C GLY A 9 -9.00 -14.63 0.56
N THR A 10 -9.41 -14.92 1.80
CA THR A 10 -8.57 -15.72 2.71
C THR A 10 -8.26 -17.12 2.17
N PHE A 11 -9.22 -17.77 1.51
CA PHE A 11 -9.02 -19.08 0.91
C PHE A 11 -8.00 -19.05 -0.22
N VAL A 12 -8.09 -18.10 -1.15
CA VAL A 12 -7.13 -17.96 -2.25
C VAL A 12 -5.73 -17.70 -1.72
N ASN A 13 -5.57 -16.78 -0.75
CA ASN A 13 -4.28 -16.49 -0.13
C ASN A 13 -3.63 -17.73 0.51
N ASN A 14 -4.42 -18.52 1.23
CA ASN A 14 -3.93 -19.74 1.85
C ASN A 14 -3.62 -20.83 0.82
N MET A 15 -4.40 -20.94 -0.26
CA MET A 15 -4.18 -21.91 -1.33
C MET A 15 -2.89 -21.67 -2.10
N TYR A 16 -2.50 -20.42 -2.35
CA TYR A 16 -1.25 -20.08 -3.04
C TYR A 16 -0.02 -20.61 -2.28
N ALA A 17 0.05 -20.39 -0.97
CA ALA A 17 1.16 -20.88 -0.15
C ALA A 17 1.22 -22.41 -0.11
N ILE A 18 0.06 -23.08 0.01
CA ILE A 18 -0.04 -24.54 -0.01
C ILE A 18 0.42 -25.10 -1.36
N LEU A 19 -0.01 -24.51 -2.47
CA LEU A 19 0.34 -24.98 -3.82
C LEU A 19 1.80 -24.70 -4.17
N LEU A 20 2.38 -23.60 -3.70
CA LEU A 20 3.83 -23.37 -3.79
C LEU A 20 4.59 -24.51 -3.08
N GLY A 21 4.17 -24.86 -1.86
CA GLY A 21 4.75 -25.97 -1.09
C GLY A 21 4.60 -27.32 -1.80
N ILE A 22 3.42 -27.62 -2.35
CA ILE A 22 3.16 -28.85 -3.12
C ILE A 22 3.99 -28.87 -4.41
N GLY A 23 4.11 -27.75 -5.12
CA GLY A 23 4.89 -27.63 -6.35
C GLY A 23 6.38 -27.89 -6.12
N ILE A 24 6.95 -27.27 -5.08
CA ILE A 24 8.35 -27.52 -4.66
C ILE A 24 8.53 -28.99 -4.25
N SER A 25 7.60 -29.53 -3.45
CA SER A 25 7.61 -30.94 -3.05
C SER A 25 7.56 -31.88 -4.26
N ASN A 26 6.74 -31.57 -5.27
CA ASN A 26 6.63 -32.37 -6.49
C ASN A 26 7.91 -32.37 -7.32
N ILE A 27 8.60 -31.22 -7.45
CA ILE A 27 9.93 -31.18 -8.08
C ILE A 27 10.88 -32.11 -7.33
N ILE A 28 10.96 -31.96 -6.00
CA ILE A 28 11.99 -32.62 -5.19
C ILE A 28 11.74 -34.14 -5.09
N PHE A 29 10.51 -34.54 -4.80
CA PHE A 29 10.21 -35.92 -4.38
C PHE A 29 9.52 -36.75 -5.45
N VAL A 30 8.66 -36.16 -6.28
CA VAL A 30 7.86 -36.92 -7.27
C VAL A 30 8.62 -37.08 -8.58
N GLN A 31 9.31 -36.04 -9.04
CA GLN A 31 10.09 -36.10 -10.29
C GLN A 31 11.51 -36.65 -10.09
N SER A 32 11.89 -37.01 -8.86
CA SER A 32 13.23 -37.51 -8.52
C SER A 32 14.35 -36.64 -9.08
N LEU A 33 14.29 -35.32 -8.82
CA LEU A 33 15.25 -34.35 -9.33
C LEU A 33 16.69 -34.84 -9.12
N ASN A 34 17.40 -35.09 -10.22
CA ASN A 34 18.81 -35.43 -10.14
C ASN A 34 19.62 -34.14 -10.03
N ILE A 35 20.01 -33.79 -8.80
CA ILE A 35 20.80 -32.59 -8.50
C ILE A 35 22.15 -32.60 -9.24
N MET A 36 22.67 -33.78 -9.61
CA MET A 36 23.90 -33.90 -10.41
C MET A 36 23.65 -33.60 -11.89
N ASN A 37 22.41 -33.63 -12.36
CA ASN A 37 22.03 -33.18 -13.70
C ASN A 37 21.86 -31.65 -13.68
N LEU A 38 22.86 -30.95 -14.23
CA LEU A 38 22.88 -29.50 -14.31
C LEU A 38 21.64 -28.93 -15.03
N HIS A 39 21.13 -29.64 -16.05
CA HIS A 39 19.94 -29.20 -16.79
C HIS A 39 18.69 -29.18 -15.91
N GLU A 40 18.41 -30.29 -15.22
CA GLU A 40 17.25 -30.41 -14.33
C GLU A 40 17.31 -29.38 -13.20
N SER A 41 18.51 -29.18 -12.63
CA SER A 41 18.73 -28.21 -11.56
C SER A 41 18.47 -26.77 -12.02
N ILE A 42 18.96 -26.37 -13.19
CA ILE A 42 18.72 -25.03 -13.76
C ILE A 42 17.22 -24.82 -14.01
N MET A 43 16.54 -25.81 -14.60
CA MET A 43 15.12 -25.69 -14.90
C MET A 43 14.24 -25.65 -13.65
N ALA A 44 14.54 -26.49 -12.66
CA ALA A 44 13.85 -26.45 -11.36
C ALA A 44 14.01 -25.08 -10.69
N LEU A 45 15.24 -24.55 -10.63
CA LEU A 45 15.50 -23.24 -10.04
C LEU A 45 14.79 -22.11 -10.80
N PHE A 46 14.78 -22.18 -12.14
CA PHE A 46 14.05 -21.22 -12.97
C PHE A 46 12.55 -21.27 -12.69
N VAL A 47 11.91 -22.45 -12.74
CA VAL A 47 10.47 -22.60 -12.49
C VAL A 47 10.10 -22.13 -11.07
N THR A 48 10.89 -22.51 -10.05
CA THR A 48 10.69 -22.03 -8.68
C THR A 48 10.80 -20.51 -8.60
N SER A 49 11.79 -19.90 -9.25
CA SER A 49 11.95 -18.45 -9.29
C SER A 49 10.77 -17.75 -9.95
N VAL A 50 10.27 -18.29 -11.07
CA VAL A 50 9.10 -17.74 -11.77
C VAL A 50 7.87 -17.79 -10.87
N VAL A 51 7.60 -18.92 -10.22
CA VAL A 51 6.42 -19.08 -9.35
C VAL A 51 6.52 -18.15 -8.14
N LEU A 52 7.70 -18.01 -7.54
CA LEU A 52 7.93 -17.06 -6.43
C LEU A 52 7.71 -15.60 -6.87
N LEU A 53 8.14 -15.23 -8.08
CA LEU A 53 7.90 -13.88 -8.62
C LEU A 53 6.41 -13.62 -8.88
N TYR A 54 5.69 -14.59 -9.45
CA TYR A 54 4.24 -14.49 -9.62
C TYR A 54 3.52 -14.38 -8.27
N TRP A 55 3.96 -15.14 -7.27
CA TRP A 55 3.43 -15.05 -5.91
C TRP A 55 3.72 -13.69 -5.26
N TRP A 56 4.95 -13.18 -5.41
CA TRP A 56 5.31 -11.84 -4.94
C TRP A 56 4.42 -10.77 -5.57
N ASP A 57 4.35 -10.73 -6.90
CA ASP A 57 3.54 -9.75 -7.63
C ASP A 57 2.08 -9.83 -7.18
N TRP A 58 1.54 -11.04 -7.09
CA TRP A 58 0.18 -11.25 -6.61
C TRP A 58 0.00 -10.76 -5.16
N SER A 59 0.96 -11.02 -4.25
CA SER A 59 0.89 -10.55 -2.86
C SER A 59 0.90 -9.04 -2.73
N GLU A 60 1.74 -8.33 -3.51
CA GLU A 60 1.77 -6.85 -3.55
C GLU A 60 0.43 -6.28 -4.04
N TYR A 61 -0.26 -6.98 -4.95
CA TYR A 61 -1.54 -6.52 -5.51
C TYR A 61 -2.76 -6.84 -4.64
N ILE A 62 -2.72 -7.94 -3.87
CA ILE A 62 -3.89 -8.47 -3.15
C ILE A 62 -3.95 -8.03 -1.68
N GLU A 63 -2.83 -7.59 -1.07
CA GLU A 63 -2.85 -7.01 0.29
C GLU A 63 -3.83 -5.82 0.43
N GLU A 64 -4.20 -5.15 -0.67
CA GLU A 64 -5.28 -4.17 -0.70
C GLU A 64 -6.66 -4.84 -0.93
N GLU A 65 -7.26 -5.43 0.13
CA GLU A 65 -8.66 -5.94 0.23
C GLU A 65 -9.44 -6.17 -1.09
N VAL A 66 -9.00 -7.13 -1.92
CA VAL A 66 -9.75 -7.45 -3.14
C VAL A 66 -11.00 -8.26 -2.80
N LYS A 67 -12.17 -7.73 -3.15
CA LYS A 67 -13.44 -8.47 -3.14
C LYS A 67 -13.46 -9.45 -4.32
N SER A 68 -12.82 -10.61 -4.17
CA SER A 68 -12.78 -11.61 -5.24
C SER A 68 -14.19 -12.10 -5.59
N THR A 69 -14.59 -11.87 -6.84
CA THR A 69 -15.83 -12.38 -7.42
C THR A 69 -15.69 -13.86 -7.80
N LYS A 70 -16.79 -14.58 -8.04
CA LYS A 70 -16.73 -15.99 -8.48
C LYS A 70 -15.93 -16.17 -9.77
N ALA A 71 -15.95 -15.18 -10.67
CA ALA A 71 -15.18 -15.21 -11.92
C ALA A 71 -13.68 -15.07 -11.65
N GLU A 72 -13.28 -14.14 -10.78
CA GLU A 72 -11.87 -13.98 -10.36
C GLU A 72 -11.36 -15.24 -9.68
N PHE A 73 -12.16 -15.83 -8.77
CA PHE A 73 -11.80 -17.11 -8.15
C PHE A 73 -11.50 -18.22 -9.16
N ILE A 74 -12.31 -18.36 -10.21
CA ILE A 74 -12.08 -19.38 -11.25
C ILE A 74 -10.78 -19.09 -12.01
N ILE A 75 -10.54 -17.82 -12.37
CA ILE A 75 -9.33 -17.42 -13.09
C ILE A 75 -8.09 -17.67 -12.22
N ASP A 76 -8.12 -17.26 -10.95
CA ASP A 76 -7.05 -17.48 -9.98
C ASP A 76 -6.81 -18.99 -9.77
N PHE A 77 -7.86 -19.79 -9.69
CA PHE A 77 -7.76 -21.25 -9.58
C PHE A 77 -7.14 -21.90 -10.84
N MET A 78 -7.47 -21.40 -12.04
CA MET A 78 -6.85 -21.87 -13.28
C MET A 78 -5.37 -21.46 -13.35
N ILE A 79 -5.00 -20.26 -12.90
CA ILE A 79 -3.61 -19.82 -12.78
C ILE A 79 -2.84 -20.77 -11.87
N LEU A 80 -3.41 -21.09 -10.72
CA LEU A 80 -2.86 -22.04 -9.76
C LEU A 80 -2.61 -23.43 -10.35
N ILE A 81 -3.58 -23.98 -11.09
CA ILE A 81 -3.39 -25.26 -11.80
C ILE A 81 -2.27 -25.14 -12.84
N CYS A 82 -2.25 -24.05 -13.60
CA CYS A 82 -1.21 -23.82 -14.61
C CYS A 82 0.19 -23.75 -13.98
N LEU A 83 0.34 -23.09 -12.84
CA LEU A 83 1.59 -23.06 -12.06
C LEU A 83 1.99 -24.47 -11.59
N GLN A 84 1.03 -25.29 -11.16
CA GLN A 84 1.29 -26.69 -10.81
C GLN A 84 1.74 -27.53 -12.02
N MET A 85 1.18 -27.26 -13.20
CA MET A 85 1.60 -27.92 -14.44
C MET A 85 2.99 -27.50 -14.90
N LEU A 86 3.44 -26.26 -14.63
CA LEU A 86 4.84 -25.85 -14.83
C LEU A 86 5.79 -26.72 -14.00
N PHE A 87 5.41 -27.00 -12.73
CA PHE A 87 6.18 -27.89 -11.87
C PHE A 87 6.15 -29.35 -12.36
N ALA A 88 5.03 -29.81 -12.93
CA ALA A 88 4.90 -31.18 -13.41
C ALA A 88 5.63 -31.46 -14.74
N ASN A 89 6.05 -30.42 -15.48
CA ASN A 89 6.67 -30.59 -16.80
C ASN A 89 7.95 -29.75 -16.96
N PHE A 90 8.67 -29.49 -15.86
CA PHE A 90 9.85 -28.60 -15.90
C PHE A 90 10.99 -29.14 -16.77
N ASN A 91 11.03 -30.45 -17.03
CA ASN A 91 12.00 -31.14 -17.87
C ASN A 91 11.61 -31.19 -19.36
N GLN A 92 10.46 -30.64 -19.74
CA GLN A 92 9.95 -30.60 -21.12
C GLN A 92 9.85 -29.15 -21.59
N PRO A 93 10.88 -28.61 -22.27
CA PRO A 93 10.91 -27.19 -22.67
C PRO A 93 9.71 -26.77 -23.53
N GLN A 94 9.23 -27.65 -24.41
CA GLN A 94 8.09 -27.38 -25.30
C GLN A 94 6.80 -27.21 -24.50
N ASP A 95 6.54 -28.12 -23.56
CA ASP A 95 5.37 -28.05 -22.69
C ASP A 95 5.44 -26.84 -21.75
N LEU A 96 6.63 -26.53 -21.23
CA LEU A 96 6.83 -25.35 -20.40
C LEU A 96 6.52 -24.05 -21.15
N ALA A 97 6.96 -23.92 -22.40
CA ALA A 97 6.63 -22.78 -23.25
C ALA A 97 5.11 -22.67 -23.50
N MET A 98 4.44 -23.81 -23.71
CA MET A 98 2.98 -23.84 -23.86
C MET A 98 2.26 -23.40 -22.57
N TYR A 99 2.71 -23.85 -21.41
CA TYR A 99 2.15 -23.43 -20.13
C TYR A 99 2.35 -21.93 -19.88
N PHE A 100 3.46 -21.34 -20.32
CA PHE A 100 3.60 -19.87 -20.29
C PHE A 100 2.60 -19.14 -21.18
N VAL A 101 2.27 -19.69 -22.36
CA VAL A 101 1.19 -19.14 -23.20
C VAL A 101 -0.16 -19.21 -22.48
N VAL A 102 -0.48 -20.37 -21.90
CA VAL A 102 -1.73 -20.56 -21.14
C VAL A 102 -1.80 -19.59 -19.96
N LEU A 103 -0.71 -19.44 -19.21
CA LEU A 103 -0.61 -18.50 -18.10
C LEU A 103 -0.82 -17.05 -18.56
N GLY A 104 -0.22 -16.65 -19.68
CA GLY A 104 -0.44 -15.33 -20.29
C GLY A 104 -1.90 -15.09 -20.70
N CYS A 105 -2.57 -16.11 -21.25
CA CYS A 105 -4.00 -16.03 -21.59
C CYS A 105 -4.89 -15.88 -20.35
N LEU A 106 -4.59 -16.62 -19.27
CA LEU A 106 -5.33 -16.52 -18.01
C LEU A 106 -5.14 -15.15 -17.35
N ASP A 107 -3.91 -14.62 -17.38
CA ASP A 107 -3.58 -13.28 -16.90
C ASP A 107 -4.30 -12.18 -17.72
N LEU A 108 -4.41 -12.35 -19.06
CA LEU A 108 -5.23 -11.47 -19.89
C LEU A 108 -6.72 -11.53 -19.51
N LEU A 109 -7.28 -12.73 -19.30
CA LEU A 109 -8.67 -12.89 -18.86
C LEU A 109 -8.91 -12.22 -17.50
N TRP A 110 -7.95 -12.35 -16.59
CA TRP A 110 -7.97 -11.66 -15.30
C TRP A 110 -8.04 -10.14 -15.49
N VAL A 111 -7.16 -9.57 -16.31
CA VAL A 111 -7.14 -8.13 -16.62
C VAL A 111 -8.44 -7.66 -17.26
N LEU A 112 -8.99 -8.42 -18.22
CA LEU A 112 -10.25 -8.08 -18.87
C LEU A 112 -11.42 -8.09 -17.89
N ASN A 113 -11.47 -9.08 -17.00
CA ASN A 113 -12.47 -9.17 -15.96
C ASN A 113 -12.35 -7.99 -14.97
N TYR A 114 -11.13 -7.68 -14.53
CA TYR A 114 -10.86 -6.52 -13.67
C TYR A 114 -11.34 -5.20 -14.32
N ILE A 115 -11.03 -4.98 -15.60
CA ILE A 115 -11.47 -3.79 -16.35
C ILE A 115 -12.99 -3.73 -16.45
N TYR A 116 -13.66 -4.87 -16.69
CA TYR A 116 -15.11 -4.94 -16.76
C TYR A 116 -15.77 -4.47 -15.45
N PHE A 117 -15.26 -4.92 -14.30
CA PHE A 117 -15.74 -4.47 -13.00
C PHE A 117 -15.44 -2.98 -12.73
N MET A 118 -14.23 -2.52 -13.06
CA MET A 118 -13.83 -1.12 -12.84
C MET A 118 -14.56 -0.11 -13.73
N LYS A 119 -15.14 -0.54 -14.86
CA LYS A 119 -15.95 0.32 -15.75
C LYS A 119 -17.19 0.88 -15.05
N HIS A 120 -17.67 0.22 -14.00
CA HIS A 120 -18.82 0.66 -13.20
C HIS A 120 -18.47 1.65 -12.09
N GLU A 121 -17.19 1.81 -11.70
CA GLU A 121 -16.82 2.60 -10.52
C GLU A 121 -16.19 3.98 -10.83
N SER A 122 -15.60 4.24 -12.01
CA SER A 122 -15.24 5.62 -12.43
C SER A 122 -14.70 5.70 -13.87
N LEU A 123 -14.84 6.87 -14.51
CA LEU A 123 -14.31 7.20 -15.86
C LEU A 123 -12.76 7.12 -15.96
N GLN A 124 -12.04 7.24 -14.85
CA GLN A 124 -10.57 7.20 -14.81
C GLN A 124 -9.98 5.81 -15.09
N SER A 125 -10.75 4.73 -14.93
CA SER A 125 -10.29 3.35 -15.18
C SER A 125 -10.00 3.06 -16.67
N ASN A 126 -10.71 3.75 -17.58
CA ASN A 126 -10.57 3.53 -19.02
C ASN A 126 -9.20 3.91 -19.60
N MET A 127 -8.48 4.87 -19.00
CA MET A 127 -7.17 5.30 -19.52
C MET A 127 -6.03 4.32 -19.18
N LYS A 128 -6.17 3.53 -18.10
CA LYS A 128 -5.18 2.53 -17.69
C LYS A 128 -5.42 1.13 -18.27
N ALA A 129 -6.67 0.86 -18.69
CA ALA A 129 -7.06 -0.43 -19.26
C ALA A 129 -6.32 -0.79 -20.56
N LYS A 130 -6.18 0.17 -21.50
CA LYS A 130 -5.59 -0.10 -22.82
C LYS A 130 -4.12 -0.52 -22.75
N PRO A 131 -3.24 0.19 -22.01
CA PRO A 131 -1.84 -0.25 -21.87
C PRO A 131 -1.72 -1.64 -21.24
N TRP A 132 -2.53 -1.95 -20.22
CA TRP A 132 -2.54 -3.28 -19.59
C TRP A 132 -2.94 -4.40 -20.54
N ILE A 133 -3.99 -4.21 -21.34
CA ILE A 133 -4.40 -5.20 -22.34
C ILE A 133 -3.28 -5.40 -23.38
N LEU A 134 -2.70 -4.30 -23.89
CA LEU A 134 -1.61 -4.37 -24.87
C LEU A 134 -0.40 -5.13 -24.31
N GLU A 135 -0.07 -4.88 -23.03
CA GLU A 135 0.98 -5.56 -22.29
C GLU A 135 0.75 -7.08 -22.26
N LYS A 136 -0.45 -7.52 -21.84
CA LYS A 136 -0.76 -8.96 -21.77
C LYS A 136 -0.79 -9.63 -23.15
N VAL A 137 -1.30 -8.94 -24.16
CA VAL A 137 -1.25 -9.43 -25.56
C VAL A 137 0.20 -9.57 -26.04
N PHE A 138 1.06 -8.61 -25.70
CA PHE A 138 2.50 -8.69 -25.99
C PHE A 138 3.14 -9.89 -25.27
N CYS A 139 2.83 -10.11 -23.99
CA CYS A 139 3.33 -11.26 -23.23
C CYS A 139 2.94 -12.60 -23.89
N ILE A 140 1.67 -12.76 -24.27
CA ILE A 140 1.18 -13.94 -24.98
C ILE A 140 1.93 -14.11 -26.31
N GLY A 141 2.13 -13.03 -27.06
CA GLY A 141 2.85 -13.05 -28.33
C GLY A 141 4.30 -13.53 -28.18
N VAL A 142 5.02 -13.06 -27.16
CA VAL A 142 6.41 -13.47 -26.89
C VAL A 142 6.49 -14.96 -26.51
N TYR A 143 5.61 -15.43 -25.63
CA TYR A 143 5.59 -16.85 -25.25
C TYR A 143 5.15 -17.76 -26.40
N LEU A 144 4.18 -17.32 -27.23
CA LEU A 144 3.73 -18.07 -28.39
C LEU A 144 4.84 -18.20 -29.44
N LEU A 145 5.59 -17.12 -29.68
CA LEU A 145 6.75 -17.15 -30.57
C LEU A 145 7.83 -18.11 -30.05
N ALA A 146 8.12 -18.09 -28.75
CA ALA A 146 9.06 -19.03 -28.15
C ALA A 146 8.60 -20.48 -28.36
N TRP A 147 7.34 -20.79 -28.07
CA TRP A 147 6.75 -22.12 -28.30
C TRP A 147 6.82 -22.56 -29.77
N MET A 148 6.48 -21.67 -30.71
CA MET A 148 6.57 -21.96 -32.16
C MET A 148 8.01 -22.28 -32.58
N ILE A 149 8.99 -21.52 -32.09
CA ILE A 149 10.41 -21.75 -32.38
C ILE A 149 10.84 -23.13 -31.86
N LEU A 150 10.46 -23.49 -30.63
CA LEU A 150 10.81 -24.78 -30.02
C LEU A 150 10.16 -25.99 -30.70
N ASN A 151 8.99 -25.81 -31.32
CA ASN A 151 8.30 -26.87 -32.05
C ASN A 151 8.72 -26.99 -33.52
N THR A 152 9.16 -25.89 -34.12
CA THR A 152 9.56 -25.87 -35.53
C THR A 152 10.98 -26.39 -35.71
N TYR A 153 11.86 -26.14 -34.74
CA TYR A 153 13.28 -26.41 -34.84
C TYR A 153 13.76 -27.36 -33.74
N SER A 154 14.53 -28.37 -34.12
CA SER A 154 15.17 -29.30 -33.19
C SER A 154 16.51 -28.74 -32.70
N PHE A 155 16.49 -27.86 -31.69
CA PHE A 155 17.72 -27.38 -31.06
C PHE A 155 18.25 -28.31 -29.97
N SER A 156 19.48 -28.04 -29.53
CA SER A 156 20.00 -28.63 -28.30
C SER A 156 19.18 -28.18 -27.09
N THR A 157 19.16 -29.01 -26.04
CA THR A 157 18.44 -28.71 -24.79
C THR A 157 18.83 -27.35 -24.20
N TYR A 158 20.12 -26.97 -24.25
CA TYR A 158 20.58 -25.69 -23.72
C TYR A 158 20.03 -24.48 -24.48
N ILE A 159 19.92 -24.58 -25.80
CA ILE A 159 19.31 -23.53 -26.62
C ILE A 159 17.81 -23.42 -26.30
N ASN A 160 17.12 -24.54 -26.12
CA ASN A 160 15.71 -24.53 -25.73
C ASN A 160 15.49 -23.82 -24.38
N ILE A 161 16.33 -24.11 -23.37
CA ILE A 161 16.30 -23.43 -22.07
C ILE A 161 16.55 -21.92 -22.25
N ALA A 162 17.58 -21.55 -23.04
CA ALA A 162 17.93 -20.16 -23.26
C ALA A 162 16.79 -19.37 -23.91
N ILE A 163 16.08 -19.97 -24.87
CA ILE A 163 14.90 -19.37 -25.51
C ILE A 163 13.80 -19.10 -24.46
N ILE A 164 13.52 -20.06 -23.58
CA ILE A 164 12.49 -19.91 -22.54
C ILE A 164 12.88 -18.80 -21.56
N ILE A 165 14.11 -18.84 -21.03
CA ILE A 165 14.59 -17.82 -20.09
C ILE A 165 14.56 -16.43 -20.74
N ALA A 166 15.04 -16.31 -21.99
CA ALA A 166 15.02 -15.05 -22.72
C ALA A 166 13.59 -14.53 -22.90
N SER A 167 12.64 -15.39 -23.26
CA SER A 167 11.23 -15.02 -23.41
C SER A 167 10.66 -14.47 -22.10
N PHE A 168 10.94 -15.11 -20.96
CA PHE A 168 10.52 -14.65 -19.64
C PHE A 168 11.17 -13.32 -19.26
N VAL A 169 12.48 -13.17 -19.49
CA VAL A 169 13.21 -11.93 -19.20
C VAL A 169 12.68 -10.76 -20.04
N ILE A 170 12.36 -10.99 -21.32
CA ILE A 170 11.75 -9.99 -22.21
C ILE A 170 10.37 -9.59 -21.68
N VAL A 171 9.51 -10.57 -21.37
CA VAL A 171 8.18 -10.31 -20.79
C VAL A 171 8.29 -9.54 -19.49
N ARG A 172 9.24 -9.88 -18.62
CA ARG A 172 9.40 -9.23 -17.32
C ARG A 172 9.88 -7.79 -17.45
N ASN A 173 10.87 -7.54 -18.31
CA ASN A 173 11.46 -6.22 -18.48
C ASN A 173 10.65 -5.28 -19.37
N LEU A 174 9.85 -5.80 -20.31
CA LEU A 174 9.06 -4.96 -21.22
C LEU A 174 7.58 -4.90 -20.82
N GLY A 175 7.04 -5.98 -20.25
CA GLY A 175 5.66 -6.02 -19.79
C GLY A 175 5.46 -5.16 -18.55
N PHE A 176 6.10 -5.55 -17.43
CA PHE A 176 5.73 -5.05 -16.10
C PHE A 176 6.24 -3.65 -15.72
N VAL A 177 6.97 -2.96 -16.61
CA VAL A 177 7.50 -1.61 -16.33
C VAL A 177 6.39 -0.57 -16.13
N GLN A 178 5.22 -0.77 -16.75
CA GLN A 178 4.11 0.18 -16.61
C GLN A 178 3.25 -0.05 -15.36
N VAL A 179 3.17 -1.31 -14.92
CA VAL A 179 2.41 -1.76 -13.74
C VAL A 179 3.05 -1.24 -12.44
N ARG A 180 4.38 -1.11 -12.39
CA ARG A 180 5.11 -0.49 -11.26
C ARG A 180 5.18 1.04 -11.29
N ARG A 181 4.32 1.73 -12.05
CA ARG A 181 4.18 3.18 -11.85
C ARG A 181 3.53 3.42 -10.50
N LYS A 182 4.35 3.53 -9.45
CA LYS A 182 4.00 4.16 -8.16
C LYS A 182 3.08 5.32 -8.50
N MET A 183 1.87 5.34 -7.93
CA MET A 183 0.96 6.44 -8.18
C MET A 183 1.71 7.73 -7.89
N LYS A 184 1.98 8.49 -8.95
CA LYS A 184 2.65 9.76 -8.84
C LYS A 184 1.61 10.73 -8.31
N PHE A 185 1.59 10.85 -7.00
CA PHE A 185 0.96 11.96 -6.35
C PHE A 185 1.85 13.18 -6.54
N MET A 186 1.23 14.36 -6.62
CA MET A 186 1.91 15.64 -6.51
C MET A 186 1.61 16.21 -5.14
N PHE A 187 2.59 16.80 -4.48
CA PHE A 187 2.41 17.47 -3.19
C PHE A 187 2.73 18.95 -3.31
N GLU A 188 1.73 19.79 -3.13
CA GLU A 188 1.86 21.23 -3.31
C GLU A 188 1.04 22.01 -2.29
N LYS A 189 1.31 23.31 -2.21
CA LYS A 189 0.49 24.23 -1.42
C LYS A 189 -0.91 24.29 -2.02
N ALA A 190 -1.93 24.33 -1.18
CA ALA A 190 -3.30 24.47 -1.65
C ALA A 190 -3.50 25.82 -2.36
N THR A 191 -4.31 25.81 -3.40
CA THR A 191 -4.74 26.99 -4.15
C THR A 191 -6.26 27.15 -4.05
N ASP A 192 -6.82 28.27 -4.48
CA ASP A 192 -8.29 28.48 -4.46
C ASP A 192 -9.04 27.42 -5.28
N ALA A 193 -8.42 26.89 -6.33
CA ALA A 193 -8.98 25.81 -7.14
C ALA A 193 -9.16 24.48 -6.36
N ASP A 194 -8.46 24.33 -5.22
CA ASP A 194 -8.49 23.11 -4.41
C ASP A 194 -9.55 23.14 -3.31
N VAL A 195 -10.01 24.34 -2.92
CA VAL A 195 -10.88 24.55 -1.76
C VAL A 195 -12.16 23.72 -1.86
N SER A 196 -12.82 23.72 -3.03
CA SER A 196 -14.05 22.97 -3.24
C SER A 196 -13.85 21.45 -3.02
N GLN A 197 -12.74 20.89 -3.49
CA GLN A 197 -12.41 19.48 -3.34
C GLN A 197 -11.98 19.14 -1.91
N MET A 198 -11.29 20.05 -1.22
CA MET A 198 -10.93 19.89 0.19
C MET A 198 -12.19 19.82 1.07
N ILE A 199 -13.15 20.72 0.82
CA ILE A 199 -14.45 20.72 1.50
C ILE A 199 -15.24 19.44 1.20
N GLU A 200 -15.26 18.98 -0.06
CA GLU A 200 -15.89 17.71 -0.43
C GLU A 200 -15.31 16.52 0.36
N ILE A 201 -13.98 16.42 0.41
CA ILE A 201 -13.28 15.38 1.18
C ILE A 201 -13.66 15.49 2.66
N HIS A 202 -13.57 16.68 3.26
CA HIS A 202 -13.90 16.91 4.67
C HIS A 202 -15.35 16.53 5.00
N GLN A 203 -16.31 16.93 4.16
CA GLN A 203 -17.73 16.61 4.35
C GLN A 203 -18.03 15.12 4.30
N THR A 204 -17.25 14.34 3.54
CA THR A 204 -17.41 12.87 3.51
C THR A 204 -17.12 12.26 4.88
N TYR A 205 -16.15 12.81 5.61
CA TYR A 205 -15.86 12.41 6.99
C TYR A 205 -16.89 12.93 7.99
N HIS A 206 -17.33 14.17 7.86
CA HIS A 206 -18.35 14.75 8.74
C HIS A 206 -19.70 14.00 8.65
N ARG A 207 -20.08 13.52 7.46
CA ARG A 207 -21.31 12.70 7.30
C ARG A 207 -21.25 11.36 8.05
N ARG A 208 -20.04 10.84 8.33
CA ARG A 208 -19.81 9.58 9.06
C ARG A 208 -19.75 9.76 10.58
N GLU A 209 -19.65 11.00 11.07
CA GLU A 209 -19.44 11.34 12.50
C GLU A 209 -20.50 10.83 13.47
N ARG A 210 -21.64 10.32 13.00
CA ARG A 210 -22.65 9.78 13.91
C ARG A 210 -22.22 8.50 14.64
N LYS A 211 -21.07 7.88 14.32
CA LYS A 211 -20.65 6.62 14.99
C LYS A 211 -19.16 6.49 15.38
N GLU A 212 -18.19 7.15 14.73
CA GLU A 212 -16.78 6.70 14.80
C GLU A 212 -15.71 7.76 15.17
N GLY A 213 -16.09 9.00 15.53
CA GLY A 213 -15.11 9.99 16.03
C GLY A 213 -14.22 10.59 14.93
N SER A 214 -14.79 11.39 14.03
CA SER A 214 -14.09 12.02 12.91
C SER A 214 -13.79 13.52 13.13
N LEU A 215 -13.22 14.16 12.10
CA LEU A 215 -12.67 15.53 12.07
C LEU A 215 -13.58 16.55 12.77
N SER A 216 -13.12 17.10 13.90
CA SER A 216 -13.99 17.87 14.78
C SER A 216 -14.16 19.34 14.40
N LYS A 217 -13.16 19.93 13.74
CA LYS A 217 -13.21 21.31 13.27
C LYS A 217 -13.94 21.36 11.92
N GLN A 218 -15.07 22.03 11.86
CA GLN A 218 -15.77 22.29 10.60
C GLN A 218 -14.90 23.20 9.73
N LEU A 219 -14.71 22.80 8.47
CA LEU A 219 -14.05 23.65 7.48
C LEU A 219 -15.07 24.54 6.78
N ASP A 220 -14.83 25.85 6.80
CA ASP A 220 -15.59 26.84 6.05
C ASP A 220 -14.83 27.29 4.80
N VAL A 221 -15.57 27.47 3.69
CA VAL A 221 -14.99 27.86 2.39
C VAL A 221 -14.30 29.22 2.51
N TYR A 222 -14.94 30.20 3.15
CA TYR A 222 -14.39 31.55 3.26
C TYR A 222 -13.18 31.56 4.18
N GLU A 223 -13.19 30.80 5.27
CA GLU A 223 -12.01 30.67 6.15
C GLU A 223 -10.80 30.11 5.40
N ILE A 224 -10.97 29.01 4.65
CA ILE A 224 -9.87 28.42 3.89
C ILE A 224 -9.38 29.37 2.80
N SER A 225 -10.29 29.96 2.01
CA SER A 225 -9.93 30.92 0.97
C SER A 225 -9.16 32.10 1.55
N ASN A 226 -9.61 32.68 2.67
CA ASN A 226 -8.89 33.78 3.33
C ASN A 226 -7.48 33.36 3.79
N ILE A 227 -7.33 32.13 4.31
CA ILE A 227 -6.02 31.60 4.70
C ILE A 227 -5.10 31.46 3.47
N ILE A 228 -5.60 30.90 2.36
CA ILE A 228 -4.86 30.73 1.11
C ILE A 228 -4.46 32.09 0.51
N GLU A 229 -5.41 33.04 0.42
CA GLU A 229 -5.19 34.40 -0.09
C GLU A 229 -4.17 35.17 0.75
N SER A 230 -4.20 34.99 2.07
CA SER A 230 -3.21 35.58 2.98
C SER A 230 -1.81 34.99 2.85
N LYS A 231 -1.61 34.00 1.97
CA LYS A 231 -0.36 33.26 1.73
C LYS A 231 0.23 32.63 2.98
N LYS A 232 -0.61 32.35 3.98
CA LYS A 232 -0.21 31.58 5.16
C LYS A 232 -0.04 30.13 4.73
N GLU A 233 1.15 29.58 4.92
CA GLU A 233 1.50 28.20 4.56
C GLU A 233 0.87 27.18 5.52
N ARG A 234 -0.46 27.07 5.51
CA ARG A 234 -1.19 26.15 6.38
C ARG A 234 -1.75 24.94 5.65
N PHE A 235 -2.24 25.11 4.43
CA PHE A 235 -2.87 24.03 3.68
C PHE A 235 -1.96 23.47 2.58
N TYR A 236 -1.84 22.15 2.58
CA TYR A 236 -1.18 21.38 1.53
C TYR A 236 -2.12 20.31 0.99
N VAL A 237 -1.94 19.98 -0.29
CA VAL A 237 -2.79 19.02 -1.00
C VAL A 237 -1.95 17.96 -1.68
N ALA A 238 -2.45 16.73 -1.66
CA ALA A 238 -2.01 15.66 -2.53
C ALA A 238 -2.92 15.61 -3.75
N LYS A 239 -2.33 15.67 -4.95
CA LYS A 239 -3.05 15.62 -6.23
C LYS A 239 -2.64 14.42 -7.07
N THR A 240 -3.56 13.94 -7.90
CA THR A 240 -3.21 13.05 -9.02
C THR A 240 -2.51 13.85 -10.13
N VAL A 241 -1.85 13.16 -11.06
CA VAL A 241 -1.28 13.77 -12.28
C VAL A 241 -2.33 14.55 -13.09
N GLY A 242 -3.62 14.20 -12.98
CA GLY A 242 -4.72 14.91 -13.62
C GLY A 242 -5.22 16.15 -12.86
N GLY A 243 -4.55 16.57 -11.79
CA GLY A 243 -4.93 17.74 -10.99
C GLY A 243 -6.06 17.51 -9.98
N LEU A 244 -6.61 16.29 -9.89
CA LEU A 244 -7.62 15.95 -8.88
C LEU A 244 -7.00 15.93 -7.48
N THR A 245 -7.55 16.70 -6.53
CA THR A 245 -7.15 16.73 -5.12
C THR A 245 -7.70 15.51 -4.40
N ILE A 246 -6.82 14.65 -3.91
CA ILE A 246 -7.16 13.34 -3.32
C ILE A 246 -6.88 13.28 -1.83
N GLY A 247 -6.23 14.30 -1.27
CA GLY A 247 -6.03 14.45 0.15
C GLY A 247 -5.55 15.85 0.47
N PHE A 248 -5.73 16.26 1.72
CA PHE A 248 -5.21 17.53 2.22
C PHE A 248 -4.71 17.37 3.64
N ILE A 249 -3.86 18.31 4.04
CA ILE A 249 -3.37 18.45 5.40
C ILE A 249 -3.29 19.92 5.77
N GLU A 250 -3.84 20.26 6.94
CA GLU A 250 -3.74 21.57 7.59
C GLU A 250 -2.65 21.51 8.65
N LEU A 251 -1.70 22.42 8.57
CA LEU A 251 -0.58 22.56 9.49
C LEU A 251 -0.62 23.93 10.17
N THR A 252 -0.28 23.93 11.45
CA THR A 252 0.06 25.12 12.23
C THR A 252 1.49 24.99 12.73
N LYS A 253 2.32 25.98 12.41
CA LYS A 253 3.72 26.01 12.85
C LYS A 253 3.80 26.62 14.24
N TYR A 254 4.36 25.88 15.18
CA TYR A 254 4.69 26.36 16.52
C TYR A 254 6.20 26.49 16.69
N THR A 255 6.60 27.54 17.40
CA THR A 255 8.00 27.84 17.73
C THR A 255 8.38 27.40 19.14
N SER A 256 7.41 27.07 19.98
CA SER A 256 7.63 26.54 21.33
C SER A 256 6.52 25.58 21.74
N LEU A 257 6.83 24.62 22.62
CA LEU A 257 5.83 23.69 23.18
C LEU A 257 4.77 24.40 24.02
N GLU A 258 5.08 25.56 24.59
CA GLU A 258 4.11 26.37 25.36
C GLU A 258 2.91 26.83 24.52
N GLN A 259 3.04 26.83 23.19
CA GLN A 259 1.94 27.14 22.27
C GLN A 259 1.02 25.94 22.04
N LEU A 260 1.43 24.73 22.44
CA LEU A 260 0.58 23.56 22.39
C LEU A 260 -0.48 23.62 23.51
N PRO A 261 -1.67 23.05 23.29
CA PRO A 261 -2.62 22.86 24.39
C PRO A 261 -1.98 22.03 25.50
N SER A 262 -2.34 22.27 26.76
CA SER A 262 -1.75 21.60 27.92
C SER A 262 -1.71 20.07 27.75
N VAL A 263 -0.52 19.53 27.48
CA VAL A 263 -0.27 18.10 27.28
C VAL A 263 0.18 17.47 28.59
N SER A 264 -0.47 16.38 28.97
CA SER A 264 0.04 15.44 29.96
C SER A 264 0.96 14.45 29.26
N TRP A 265 2.26 14.71 29.29
CA TRP A 265 3.29 13.85 28.70
C TRP A 265 3.39 12.52 29.43
N HIS A 266 3.70 11.44 28.72
CA HIS A 266 3.94 10.13 29.34
C HIS A 266 5.22 10.12 30.18
N SER A 267 6.24 10.90 29.77
CA SER A 267 7.49 11.05 30.51
C SER A 267 8.07 12.47 30.40
N ASP A 268 8.78 12.91 31.43
CA ASP A 268 9.47 14.21 31.47
C ASP A 268 10.60 14.28 30.42
N ASN A 269 11.25 13.13 30.14
CA ASN A 269 12.28 13.02 29.12
C ASN A 269 11.77 13.39 27.72
N ILE A 270 10.51 13.04 27.41
CA ILE A 270 9.91 13.39 26.12
C ILE A 270 9.72 14.90 26.01
N SER A 271 9.18 15.54 27.05
CA SER A 271 9.03 16.99 27.04
C SER A 271 10.36 17.70 26.93
N ASP A 272 11.39 17.25 27.66
CA ASP A 272 12.71 17.86 27.65
C ASP A 272 13.42 17.73 26.30
N ALA A 273 13.31 16.57 25.65
CA ALA A 273 13.86 16.36 24.32
C ALA A 273 13.07 17.13 23.25
N LEU A 274 11.74 17.19 23.36
CA LEU A 274 10.94 18.05 22.49
C LEU A 274 11.30 19.52 22.67
N MET A 275 11.53 20.02 23.89
CA MET A 275 11.92 21.42 24.15
C MET A 275 13.24 21.82 23.46
N LYS A 276 14.11 20.86 23.13
CA LYS A 276 15.34 21.10 22.37
C LYS A 276 15.08 21.31 20.88
N ASN A 277 13.94 20.85 20.37
CA ASN A 277 13.55 21.07 18.97
C ASN A 277 13.03 22.49 18.78
N SER A 278 13.56 23.18 17.78
CA SER A 278 13.22 24.57 17.48
C SER A 278 11.96 24.74 16.62
N CYS A 279 11.35 23.66 16.13
CA CYS A 279 10.24 23.74 15.19
C CYS A 279 9.28 22.56 15.33
N PHE A 280 8.01 22.87 15.58
CA PHE A 280 6.92 21.89 15.60
C PHE A 280 5.89 22.20 14.54
N LEU A 281 5.43 21.16 13.87
CA LEU A 281 4.33 21.23 12.91
C LEU A 281 3.15 20.49 13.50
N TYR A 282 2.18 21.25 13.99
CA TYR A 282 0.95 20.71 14.53
C TYR A 282 -0.03 20.45 13.39
N VAL A 283 -0.50 19.21 13.29
CA VAL A 283 -1.48 18.78 12.30
C VAL A 283 -2.87 19.06 12.85
N ASP A 284 -3.50 20.12 12.37
CA ASP A 284 -4.87 20.44 12.75
C ASP A 284 -5.86 19.43 12.15
N GLN A 285 -5.66 19.10 10.87
CA GLN A 285 -6.48 18.15 10.13
C GLN A 285 -5.67 17.45 9.05
N ILE A 286 -5.98 16.17 8.85
CA ILE A 286 -5.54 15.41 7.69
C ILE A 286 -6.71 14.57 7.18
N ALA A 287 -6.94 14.61 5.88
CA ALA A 287 -8.01 13.83 5.28
C ALA A 287 -7.60 13.33 3.90
N VAL A 288 -7.98 12.08 3.60
CA VAL A 288 -7.78 11.46 2.29
C VAL A 288 -9.15 11.12 1.71
N ARG A 289 -9.35 11.34 0.41
CA ARG A 289 -10.56 10.96 -0.31
C ARG A 289 -10.78 9.45 -0.19
N GLU A 290 -12.01 9.01 0.02
CA GLU A 290 -12.34 7.61 0.36
C GLU A 290 -11.77 6.58 -0.62
N ASN A 291 -11.92 6.80 -1.92
CA ASN A 291 -11.40 5.92 -2.97
C ASN A 291 -9.86 5.92 -3.09
N TYR A 292 -9.17 6.70 -2.25
CA TYR A 292 -7.73 6.78 -2.13
C TYR A 292 -7.22 6.37 -0.73
N HIS A 293 -8.08 5.84 0.14
CA HIS A 293 -7.67 5.23 1.40
C HIS A 293 -6.76 4.02 1.16
N ASN A 294 -5.89 3.73 2.13
CA ASN A 294 -4.90 2.65 2.10
C ASN A 294 -3.85 2.69 0.97
N LYS A 295 -3.96 3.63 0.02
CA LYS A 295 -3.02 3.79 -1.10
C LYS A 295 -1.78 4.64 -0.76
N GLY A 296 -1.44 4.74 0.52
CA GLY A 296 -0.26 5.49 1.00
C GLY A 296 -0.32 7.01 0.87
N VAL A 297 -1.47 7.64 0.59
CA VAL A 297 -1.58 9.10 0.39
C VAL A 297 -1.19 9.89 1.65
N ALA A 298 -1.65 9.49 2.83
CA ALA A 298 -1.30 10.15 4.09
C ALA A 298 0.21 10.05 4.36
N LYS A 299 0.79 8.85 4.20
CA LYS A 299 2.24 8.62 4.30
C LYS A 299 3.00 9.52 3.34
N TYR A 300 2.56 9.61 2.08
CA TYR A 300 3.14 10.48 1.08
C TYR A 300 3.11 11.95 1.49
N MET A 301 1.99 12.45 2.02
CA MET A 301 1.89 13.83 2.52
C MET A 301 2.87 14.08 3.67
N TYR A 302 2.92 13.20 4.69
CA TYR A 302 3.86 13.35 5.81
C TYR A 302 5.32 13.29 5.37
N THR A 303 5.70 12.38 4.49
CA THR A 303 7.07 12.30 3.95
C THR A 303 7.46 13.60 3.25
N ASN A 304 6.59 14.17 2.41
CA ASN A 304 6.89 15.43 1.75
C ASN A 304 6.94 16.63 2.72
N ILE A 305 6.19 16.58 3.82
CA ILE A 305 6.28 17.61 4.88
C ILE A 305 7.62 17.53 5.58
N LEU A 306 8.07 16.35 5.99
CA LEU A 306 9.38 16.17 6.62
C LEU A 306 10.52 16.57 5.69
N GLU A 307 10.44 16.20 4.40
CA GLU A 307 11.43 16.62 3.40
C GLU A 307 11.49 18.15 3.23
N ARG A 308 10.33 18.82 3.31
CA ARG A 308 10.22 20.29 3.17
C ARG A 308 10.64 21.03 4.43
N TYR A 309 10.34 20.47 5.60
CA TYR A 309 10.65 21.03 6.90
C TYR A 309 11.58 20.09 7.65
N ARG A 310 12.83 20.02 7.16
CA ARG A 310 13.89 19.23 7.80
C ARG A 310 14.02 19.64 9.27
N ASP A 311 14.29 18.66 10.11
CA ASP A 311 14.43 18.80 11.57
C ASP A 311 13.13 19.22 12.30
N ALA A 312 11.98 19.29 11.62
CA ALA A 312 10.70 19.54 12.28
C ALA A 312 10.14 18.26 12.91
N THR A 313 9.60 18.39 14.12
CA THR A 313 8.76 17.35 14.71
C THR A 313 7.30 17.60 14.34
N ILE A 314 6.66 16.62 13.71
CA ILE A 314 5.23 16.66 13.40
C ILE A 314 4.47 16.14 14.62
N ILE A 315 3.49 16.92 15.09
CA ILE A 315 2.64 16.59 16.22
C ILE A 315 1.21 16.48 15.72
N THR A 316 0.53 15.38 16.05
CA THR A 316 -0.88 15.18 15.65
C THR A 316 -1.71 14.68 16.84
N PRO A 317 -2.77 15.40 17.23
CA PRO A 317 -3.74 14.91 18.21
C PRO A 317 -4.70 13.92 17.54
N ILE A 318 -4.91 12.76 18.16
CA ILE A 318 -5.88 11.78 17.68
C ILE A 318 -6.93 11.53 18.77
N PRO A 319 -8.24 11.75 18.50
CA PRO A 319 -9.29 11.50 19.48
C PRO A 319 -9.31 10.04 19.97
N THR A 320 -9.23 9.85 21.29
CA THR A 320 -9.30 8.55 21.96
C THR A 320 -10.54 8.39 22.84
N ALA A 321 -11.18 9.48 23.27
CA ALA A 321 -12.46 9.46 23.97
C ALA A 321 -13.37 10.64 23.55
N PRO A 322 -14.71 10.46 23.52
CA PRO A 322 -15.46 9.26 23.92
C PRO A 322 -15.44 8.12 22.89
N ASN A 323 -15.19 8.42 21.61
CA ASN A 323 -15.06 7.43 20.56
C ASN A 323 -13.59 7.35 20.15
N ARG A 324 -12.97 6.19 20.35
CA ARG A 324 -11.57 5.95 19.98
C ARG A 324 -11.45 5.78 18.48
N ASN A 325 -10.69 6.65 17.82
CA ASN A 325 -10.45 6.56 16.39
C ASN A 325 -9.33 5.55 16.08
N THR A 326 -9.62 4.25 16.25
CA THR A 326 -8.66 3.16 16.07
C THR A 326 -8.04 3.15 14.68
N ASN A 327 -8.82 3.49 13.65
CA ASN A 327 -8.31 3.54 12.27
C ASN A 327 -7.24 4.61 12.09
N ALA A 328 -7.45 5.81 12.66
CA ALA A 328 -6.44 6.86 12.62
C ALA A 328 -5.20 6.48 13.43
N ILE A 329 -5.36 5.88 14.61
CA ILE A 329 -4.23 5.42 15.46
C ILE A 329 -3.35 4.44 14.68
N VAL A 330 -3.94 3.34 14.19
CA VAL A 330 -3.21 2.31 13.43
C VAL A 330 -2.55 2.90 12.19
N ALA A 331 -3.24 3.79 11.47
CA ALA A 331 -2.67 4.44 10.29
C ALA A 331 -1.44 5.31 10.64
N HIS A 332 -1.48 6.08 11.72
CA HIS A 332 -0.35 6.91 12.15
C HIS A 332 0.81 6.06 12.68
N GLU A 333 0.54 5.02 13.46
CA GLU A 333 1.56 4.07 13.92
C GLU A 333 2.28 3.39 12.74
N ASN A 334 1.53 2.95 11.72
CA ASN A 334 2.10 2.37 10.49
C ASN A 334 2.96 3.35 9.67
N ILE A 335 2.74 4.66 9.83
CA ILE A 335 3.57 5.69 9.22
C ILE A 335 4.86 5.92 10.03
N GLY A 336 4.85 5.56 11.31
CA GLY A 336 5.97 5.69 12.25
C GLY A 336 5.72 6.68 13.37
N PHE A 337 4.50 7.17 13.55
CA PHE A 337 4.16 8.00 14.69
C PHE A 337 4.22 7.19 16.00
N LYS A 338 4.55 7.88 17.10
CA LYS A 338 4.54 7.31 18.46
C LYS A 338 3.67 8.15 19.38
N GLU A 339 2.84 7.49 20.18
CA GLU A 339 2.06 8.13 21.23
C GLU A 339 2.96 8.57 22.39
N VAL A 340 2.85 9.83 22.80
CA VAL A 340 3.77 10.43 23.79
C VAL A 340 3.08 11.22 24.90
N GLY A 341 1.76 11.38 24.83
CA GLY A 341 1.02 12.11 25.84
C GLY A 341 -0.46 12.21 25.52
N LEU A 342 -1.18 12.90 26.40
CA LEU A 342 -2.63 13.08 26.31
C LEU A 342 -2.98 14.56 26.44
N ILE A 343 -4.00 15.00 25.70
CA ILE A 343 -4.65 16.30 25.87
C ILE A 343 -6.08 16.06 26.29
N ASN A 344 -6.47 16.69 27.41
CA ASN A 344 -7.85 16.80 27.83
C ASN A 344 -8.40 18.15 27.36
N THR A 345 -9.42 18.12 26.50
CA THR A 345 -10.05 19.33 25.97
C THR A 345 -11.57 19.25 26.09
N THR A 346 -12.21 20.42 26.04
CA THR A 346 -13.67 20.52 25.94
C THR A 346 -14.01 21.16 24.61
N GLU A 347 -14.67 20.40 23.74
CA GLU A 347 -15.06 20.86 22.41
C GLU A 347 -16.58 20.77 22.28
N ASN A 348 -17.23 21.87 21.92
CA ASN A 348 -18.70 21.98 21.85
C ASN A 348 -19.42 21.53 23.14
N GLY A 349 -18.84 21.85 24.30
CA GLY A 349 -19.37 21.49 25.61
C GLY A 349 -19.24 20.00 25.96
N LYS A 350 -18.52 19.21 25.16
CA LYS A 350 -18.22 17.80 25.43
C LYS A 350 -16.74 17.62 25.74
N TRP A 351 -16.47 16.88 26.81
CA TRP A 351 -15.11 16.42 27.11
C TRP A 351 -14.62 15.49 26.00
N LYS A 352 -13.37 15.71 25.58
CA LYS A 352 -12.63 14.86 24.67
C LYS A 352 -11.24 14.61 25.22
N VAL A 353 -10.76 13.38 25.03
CA VAL A 353 -9.36 13.02 25.24
C VAL A 353 -8.76 12.77 23.87
N CYS A 354 -7.62 13.40 23.62
CA CYS A 354 -6.82 13.16 22.43
C CYS A 354 -5.45 12.63 22.86
N SER A 355 -5.02 11.53 22.24
CA SER A 355 -3.64 11.07 22.34
C SER A 355 -2.76 11.89 21.40
N ILE A 356 -1.60 12.31 21.88
CA ILE A 356 -0.62 13.05 21.11
C ILE A 356 0.37 12.09 20.50
N PHE A 357 0.44 12.13 19.17
CA PHE A 357 1.36 11.33 18.40
C PHE A 357 2.43 12.25 17.78
N ILE A 358 3.68 11.82 17.81
CA ILE A 358 4.79 12.53 17.17
C ILE A 358 5.48 11.71 16.09
N LEU A 359 5.94 12.40 15.05
CA LEU A 359 6.75 11.86 13.97
C LEU A 359 7.95 12.79 13.73
N THR A 360 9.16 12.22 13.71
CA THR A 360 10.42 12.93 13.44
C THR A 360 11.27 12.12 12.47
N GLU A 361 12.19 12.80 11.78
CA GLU A 361 13.18 12.18 10.90
C GLU A 361 14.23 11.39 11.71
N ASN A 362 14.57 11.86 12.92
CA ASN A 362 15.53 11.22 13.82
C ASN A 362 14.85 10.12 14.65
N ARG A 363 14.70 8.93 14.06
CA ARG A 363 14.01 7.79 14.70
C ARG A 363 14.73 7.27 15.93
N ASP A 364 16.06 7.27 15.93
CA ASP A 364 16.85 6.75 17.06
C ASP A 364 16.63 7.59 18.31
N GLU A 365 16.55 8.92 18.14
CA GLU A 365 16.24 9.85 19.23
C GLU A 365 14.83 9.60 19.78
N LEU A 366 13.85 9.34 18.91
CA LEU A 366 12.48 9.01 19.33
C LEU A 366 12.41 7.68 20.09
N GLU A 367 13.13 6.65 19.64
CA GLU A 367 13.17 5.35 20.32
C GLU A 367 13.85 5.44 21.69
N HIS A 368 14.94 6.21 21.80
CA HIS A 368 15.57 6.49 23.08
C HIS A 368 14.65 7.26 24.04
N MET A 369 13.84 8.19 23.53
CA MET A 369 12.86 8.95 24.32
C MET A 369 11.72 8.06 24.84
N THR A 370 11.25 7.10 24.06
CA THR A 370 10.11 6.23 24.45
C THR A 370 10.52 5.01 25.28
N ASN A 371 11.75 4.50 25.10
CA ASN A 371 12.20 3.26 25.76
C ASN A 371 12.81 3.48 27.16
N ALA A 372 13.02 4.73 27.58
CA ALA A 372 13.62 5.05 28.87
C ALA A 372 12.74 4.68 30.09
N GLU A 373 11.54 4.14 29.90
CA GLU A 373 10.54 3.88 30.96
C GLU A 373 10.06 2.42 31.12
N GLU A 374 10.76 1.41 30.60
CA GLU A 374 10.63 0.05 31.15
C GLU A 374 11.43 -0.10 32.46
N VAL A 375 11.23 0.80 33.41
CA VAL A 375 11.68 0.61 34.80
C VAL A 375 10.51 -0.04 35.55
N PRO A 376 10.68 -1.24 36.13
CA PRO A 376 9.59 -1.95 36.77
C PRO A 376 9.03 -1.10 37.91
N MET A 377 7.70 -0.96 37.95
CA MET A 377 7.00 -0.40 39.10
C MET A 377 7.48 -1.13 40.36
N LYS A 378 8.38 -0.48 41.12
CA LYS A 378 8.74 -0.92 42.46
C LYS A 378 7.47 -0.87 43.30
N GLY A 379 7.18 -1.99 43.93
CA GLY A 379 5.93 -2.26 44.64
C GLY A 379 5.49 -1.11 45.53
N VAL A 380 4.24 -0.71 45.32
CA VAL A 380 3.45 -0.01 46.33
C VAL A 380 3.32 -0.98 47.50
N SER A 381 4.12 -0.78 48.53
CA SER A 381 3.92 -1.38 49.84
C SER A 381 2.63 -0.80 50.42
N THR A 382 1.61 -1.64 50.55
CA THR A 382 0.48 -1.35 51.43
C THR A 382 0.97 -1.36 52.87
N SER A 383 0.97 -0.19 53.50
CA SER A 383 0.99 -0.02 54.96
C SER A 383 -0.19 0.84 55.35
#